data_AF-A0AAP9XY62-F1
#
_entry.id   AF-A0AAP9XY62-F1
#
_cell.length_a   1.000
_cell.length_b   1.000
_cell.length_c   1.000
_cell.angle_alpha   90.00
_cell.angle_beta   90.00
_cell.angle_gamma   90.00
#
_symmetry.space_group_name_H-M   'P 1'
#
loop_
_entity.id
_entity.type
_entity.pdbx_description
1 polymer ?
#
loop_
_entity_poly.entity_id
_entity_poly.type
_entity_poly.pdbx_seq_one_letter_code
_entity_poly.pdbx_strand_id
1 'polypeptide(L)'
;MTSRKIRLLVYLLAALLGVIAVRVVQHIRGEPDGSTAVTATAGEDEQEDDNPFPEQVPAHGAFEAFMEKLDADPRFTALADGTPADSAYDKGVGLAQAGLPRLPDARLAQRLVLMSKLVASMPDADCRTTSRPAADAADRQRILNDAIGRLNRQDAAQWFDISLAAARAMLDKSPVIPADHGAATAALERIAQQLPPQDRPRFLTAIRTPAAAAPADTCWATRALYQQALKLDAPYRAALARELAATAR
;
A
#
# COMPACT_ATOMS: atom_id res chain seq x y z
N MET A 1 5.96 -30.05 -42.18
CA MET A 1 6.13 -29.26 -40.93
C MET A 1 5.26 -28.00 -40.95
N THR A 2 3.91 -28.13 -41.00
CA THR A 2 2.98 -26.97 -41.07
C THR A 2 1.73 -27.11 -40.19
N SER A 3 1.61 -28.13 -39.34
CA SER A 3 0.35 -28.42 -38.62
C SER A 3 0.24 -27.82 -37.20
N ARG A 4 1.35 -27.51 -36.51
CA ARG A 4 1.30 -26.98 -35.13
C ARG A 4 1.03 -25.47 -35.03
N LYS A 5 1.51 -24.67 -35.99
CA LYS A 5 1.34 -23.21 -35.98
C LYS A 5 -0.11 -22.77 -36.28
N ILE A 6 -0.83 -23.53 -37.10
CA ILE A 6 -2.23 -23.25 -37.46
C ILE A 6 -3.17 -23.52 -36.27
N ARG A 7 -2.92 -24.56 -35.46
CA ARG A 7 -3.72 -24.85 -34.26
C ARG A 7 -3.59 -23.77 -33.20
N LEU A 8 -2.38 -23.23 -32.99
CA LEU A 8 -2.16 -22.15 -32.01
C LEU A 8 -2.85 -20.84 -32.43
N LEU A 9 -2.90 -20.54 -33.73
CA LEU A 9 -3.61 -19.38 -34.27
C LEU A 9 -5.13 -19.48 -34.09
N VAL A 10 -5.70 -20.69 -34.27
CA VAL A 10 -7.14 -20.93 -34.08
C VAL A 10 -7.55 -20.80 -32.60
N TYR A 11 -6.71 -21.23 -31.66
CA TYR A 11 -6.99 -21.05 -30.23
C TYR A 11 -6.87 -19.59 -29.76
N LEU A 12 -5.93 -18.81 -30.32
CA LEU A 12 -5.81 -17.38 -30.03
C LEU A 12 -6.97 -16.56 -30.62
N LEU A 13 -7.47 -16.92 -31.81
CA LEU A 13 -8.65 -16.31 -32.41
C LEU A 13 -9.95 -16.65 -31.65
N ALA A 14 -10.08 -17.87 -31.12
CA ALA A 14 -11.24 -18.25 -30.30
C ALA A 14 -11.28 -17.54 -28.93
N ALA A 15 -10.12 -17.27 -28.32
CA ALA A 15 -10.04 -16.55 -27.04
C ALA A 15 -10.33 -15.03 -27.20
N LEU A 16 -9.89 -14.42 -28.31
CA LEU A 16 -10.18 -13.01 -28.61
C LEU A 16 -11.66 -12.77 -28.94
N LEU A 17 -12.34 -13.71 -29.60
CA LEU A 17 -13.77 -13.62 -29.89
C LEU A 17 -14.63 -13.77 -28.63
N GLY A 18 -14.18 -14.51 -27.61
CA GLY A 18 -14.88 -14.65 -26.33
C GLY A 18 -14.90 -13.37 -25.48
N VAL A 19 -13.81 -12.59 -25.49
CA VAL A 19 -13.71 -11.34 -24.72
C VAL A 19 -14.52 -10.20 -25.36
N ILE A 20 -14.59 -10.17 -26.70
CA ILE A 20 -15.39 -9.18 -27.44
C ILE A 20 -16.89 -9.45 -27.28
N ALA A 21 -17.32 -10.73 -27.24
CA ALA A 21 -18.73 -11.08 -27.07
C ALA A 21 -19.32 -10.63 -25.71
N VAL A 22 -18.53 -10.65 -24.63
CA VAL A 22 -18.98 -10.23 -23.29
C VAL A 22 -19.17 -8.71 -23.21
N ARG A 23 -18.27 -7.93 -23.81
CA ARG A 23 -18.35 -6.45 -23.83
C ARG A 23 -19.48 -5.93 -24.72
N VAL A 24 -19.78 -6.62 -25.82
CA VAL A 24 -20.87 -6.24 -26.75
C VAL A 24 -22.26 -6.54 -26.16
N VAL A 25 -22.41 -7.62 -25.36
CA VAL A 25 -23.70 -7.93 -24.68
C VAL A 25 -24.03 -6.92 -23.57
N GLN A 26 -23.01 -6.35 -22.91
CA GLN A 26 -23.21 -5.30 -21.89
C GLN A 26 -23.57 -3.93 -22.49
N HIS A 27 -23.24 -3.68 -23.77
CA HIS A 27 -23.58 -2.42 -24.44
C HIS A 27 -24.93 -2.46 -25.17
N ILE A 28 -25.44 -3.64 -25.52
CA ILE A 28 -26.69 -3.80 -26.30
C ILE A 28 -27.94 -3.95 -25.40
N ARG A 29 -27.81 -4.36 -24.14
CA ARG A 29 -28.93 -4.45 -23.20
C ARG A 29 -29.16 -3.12 -22.49
N GLY A 30 -29.74 -2.17 -23.19
CA GLY A 30 -30.23 -0.91 -22.62
C GLY A 30 -31.43 -1.14 -21.72
N GLU A 31 -31.20 -1.28 -20.41
CA GLU A 31 -32.21 -1.04 -19.38
C GLU A 31 -31.67 -0.10 -18.28
N PRO A 32 -32.53 0.79 -17.73
CA PRO A 32 -32.12 2.00 -17.04
C PRO A 32 -32.35 1.95 -15.52
N ASP A 33 -31.58 2.71 -14.75
CA ASP A 33 -32.01 3.27 -13.46
C ASP A 33 -31.45 4.69 -13.44
N GLY A 34 -32.24 5.75 -13.54
CA GLY A 34 -33.32 6.05 -12.62
C GLY A 34 -32.85 7.05 -11.56
N SER A 35 -32.25 8.18 -11.96
CA SER A 35 -32.19 9.36 -11.10
C SER A 35 -32.17 10.63 -11.97
N THR A 36 -33.08 11.51 -11.62
CA THR A 36 -33.47 12.75 -12.30
C THR A 36 -32.30 13.68 -12.59
N ALA A 37 -32.28 14.21 -13.82
CA ALA A 37 -31.50 15.38 -14.18
C ALA A 37 -31.87 16.56 -13.28
N VAL A 38 -30.90 17.05 -12.51
CA VAL A 38 -30.86 18.43 -12.08
C VAL A 38 -29.87 19.13 -13.00
N THR A 39 -30.39 20.05 -13.80
CA THR A 39 -29.62 21.02 -14.57
C THR A 39 -28.80 21.85 -13.58
N ALA A 40 -27.50 21.60 -13.48
CA ALA A 40 -26.55 22.51 -12.86
C ALA A 40 -25.66 23.06 -13.96
N THR A 41 -25.70 24.38 -14.06
CA THR A 41 -24.87 25.26 -14.86
C THR A 41 -23.42 24.83 -14.89
N ALA A 42 -22.78 25.00 -16.06
CA ALA A 42 -21.33 25.06 -16.20
C ALA A 42 -20.79 26.06 -15.15
N GLY A 43 -20.23 25.49 -14.08
CA GLY A 43 -19.42 26.17 -13.09
C GLY A 43 -17.96 26.01 -13.49
N GLU A 44 -17.20 27.06 -13.25
CA GLU A 44 -15.82 27.23 -13.63
C GLU A 44 -14.89 26.18 -12.99
N ASP A 45 -13.72 26.03 -13.61
CA ASP A 45 -12.61 25.16 -13.22
C ASP A 45 -12.33 25.17 -11.69
N GLU A 46 -12.64 24.06 -11.01
CA GLU A 46 -12.08 23.75 -9.70
C GLU A 46 -11.21 22.49 -9.85
N GLN A 47 -9.90 22.71 -10.04
CA GLN A 47 -8.87 21.72 -9.72
C GLN A 47 -8.81 21.60 -8.19
N GLU A 48 -9.84 20.99 -7.63
CA GLU A 48 -10.07 20.70 -6.22
C GLU A 48 -10.27 19.18 -6.20
N ASP A 49 -9.41 18.30 -5.68
CA ASP A 49 -8.50 18.39 -4.55
C ASP A 49 -7.57 17.16 -4.69
N ASP A 50 -6.31 17.32 -5.13
CA ASP A 50 -5.34 16.21 -5.29
C ASP A 50 -4.90 15.63 -3.92
N ASN A 51 -5.35 16.24 -2.82
CA ASN A 51 -5.08 15.82 -1.47
C ASN A 51 -6.12 14.77 -1.01
N PRO A 52 -5.72 13.51 -0.73
CA PRO A 52 -6.68 12.48 -0.32
C PRO A 52 -7.16 12.63 1.13
N PHE A 53 -6.74 13.68 1.84
CA PHE A 53 -7.08 13.91 3.24
C PHE A 53 -7.98 15.14 3.39
N PRO A 54 -9.09 15.06 4.14
CA PRO A 54 -9.93 16.23 4.42
C PRO A 54 -9.17 17.36 5.17
N GLU A 55 -9.44 18.63 4.87
CA GLU A 55 -8.74 19.80 5.46
C GLU A 55 -8.62 19.77 6.99
N GLN A 56 -9.63 19.23 7.68
CA GLN A 56 -9.69 19.20 9.14
C GLN A 56 -8.76 18.16 9.79
N VAL A 57 -8.20 17.20 9.03
CA VAL A 57 -7.34 16.17 9.62
C VAL A 57 -5.87 16.57 9.59
N PRO A 58 -5.06 16.21 10.61
CA PRO A 58 -3.65 16.61 10.63
C PRO A 58 -2.81 16.10 9.46
N ALA A 59 -3.26 15.05 8.77
CA ALA A 59 -2.60 14.51 7.60
C ALA A 59 -2.68 15.43 6.37
N HIS A 60 -3.69 16.31 6.27
CA HIS A 60 -3.89 17.19 5.12
C HIS A 60 -2.67 18.10 4.91
N GLY A 61 -2.37 18.98 5.87
CA GLY A 61 -1.21 19.88 5.73
C GLY A 61 0.14 19.17 5.75
N ALA A 62 0.23 17.97 6.34
CA ALA A 62 1.46 17.17 6.30
C ALA A 62 1.69 16.56 4.90
N PHE A 63 0.61 16.20 4.19
CA PHE A 63 0.65 15.74 2.81
C PHE A 63 0.97 16.89 1.85
N GLU A 64 0.35 18.07 2.01
CA GLU A 64 0.68 19.25 1.19
C GLU A 64 2.18 19.58 1.30
N ALA A 65 2.72 19.65 2.52
CA ALA A 65 4.14 19.91 2.74
C ALA A 65 5.05 18.79 2.19
N PHE A 66 4.53 17.58 1.99
CA PHE A 66 5.25 16.50 1.31
C PHE A 66 5.28 16.69 -0.20
N MET A 67 4.12 17.01 -0.80
CA MET A 67 4.00 17.27 -2.24
C MET A 67 4.79 18.51 -2.65
N GLU A 68 4.67 19.61 -1.91
CA GLU A 68 5.44 20.85 -2.14
C GLU A 68 6.95 20.57 -2.21
N LYS A 69 7.46 19.73 -1.30
CA LYS A 69 8.89 19.35 -1.25
C LYS A 69 9.30 18.39 -2.37
N LEU A 70 8.37 17.60 -2.90
CA LEU A 70 8.62 16.75 -4.06
C LEU A 70 8.61 17.58 -5.35
N ASP A 71 7.63 18.48 -5.52
CA ASP A 71 7.50 19.36 -6.68
C ASP A 71 8.67 20.34 -6.79
N ALA A 72 9.27 20.71 -5.66
CA ALA A 72 10.51 21.48 -5.62
C ALA A 72 11.77 20.67 -6.04
N ASP A 73 11.70 19.34 -6.15
CA ASP A 73 12.81 18.49 -6.62
C ASP A 73 12.75 18.35 -8.15
N PRO A 74 13.71 18.90 -8.92
CA PRO A 74 13.67 18.87 -10.38
C PRO A 74 13.72 17.45 -10.98
N ARG A 75 14.12 16.44 -10.19
CA ARG A 75 14.12 15.04 -10.63
C ARG A 75 12.75 14.42 -10.54
N PHE A 76 11.94 14.89 -9.59
CA PHE A 76 10.55 14.48 -9.48
C PHE A 76 9.72 15.10 -10.61
N THR A 77 9.88 16.39 -10.88
CA THR A 77 9.18 17.06 -11.98
C THR A 77 9.49 16.43 -13.33
N ALA A 78 10.77 16.11 -13.59
CA ALA A 78 11.17 15.39 -14.80
C ALA A 78 10.54 13.99 -14.95
N LEU A 79 10.24 13.30 -13.84
CA LEU A 79 9.49 12.04 -13.85
C LEU A 79 7.99 12.27 -14.06
N ALA A 80 7.45 13.33 -13.47
CA ALA A 80 6.03 13.67 -13.54
C ALA A 80 5.60 14.06 -14.97
N ASP A 81 6.41 14.85 -15.67
CA ASP A 81 6.14 15.34 -17.04
C ASP A 81 6.21 14.23 -18.10
N GLY A 82 6.93 13.14 -17.83
CA GLY A 82 7.22 12.08 -18.81
C GLY A 82 6.13 11.02 -18.98
N THR A 83 5.07 11.00 -18.16
CA THR A 83 4.08 9.90 -18.16
C THR A 83 2.66 10.40 -17.84
N PRO A 84 1.72 10.39 -18.82
CA PRO A 84 0.37 10.95 -18.64
C PRO A 84 -0.61 10.11 -17.79
N ALA A 85 -0.26 8.89 -17.39
CA ALA A 85 -1.23 7.93 -16.86
C ALA A 85 -1.50 8.02 -15.35
N ASP A 86 -0.55 8.58 -14.57
CA ASP A 86 -0.61 8.57 -13.11
C ASP A 86 -0.58 10.00 -12.55
N SER A 87 -1.41 10.27 -11.52
CA SER A 87 -1.44 11.56 -10.81
C SER A 87 -0.10 11.85 -10.12
N ALA A 88 0.17 13.13 -9.79
CA ALA A 88 1.35 13.50 -9.01
C ALA A 88 1.38 12.78 -7.65
N TYR A 89 0.20 12.63 -7.04
CA TYR A 89 -0.03 11.82 -5.85
C TYR A 89 0.45 10.37 -6.03
N ASP A 90 -0.04 9.65 -7.06
CA ASP A 90 0.29 8.24 -7.29
C ASP A 90 1.80 8.05 -7.51
N LYS A 91 2.42 8.97 -8.25
CA LYS A 91 3.88 8.98 -8.47
C LYS A 91 4.64 9.21 -7.17
N GLY A 92 4.23 10.18 -6.36
CA GLY A 92 4.85 10.50 -5.07
C GLY A 92 4.77 9.32 -4.09
N VAL A 93 3.58 8.73 -3.95
CA VAL A 93 3.36 7.53 -3.11
C VAL A 93 4.14 6.33 -3.63
N GLY A 94 4.13 6.09 -4.95
CA GLY A 94 4.88 5.02 -5.58
C GLY A 94 6.38 5.13 -5.35
N LEU A 95 6.96 6.33 -5.47
CA LEU A 95 8.36 6.59 -5.14
C LEU A 95 8.66 6.35 -3.67
N ALA A 96 7.80 6.83 -2.77
CA ALA A 96 7.96 6.62 -1.35
C ALA A 96 7.95 5.12 -0.99
N GLN A 97 7.01 4.34 -1.54
CA GLN A 97 6.93 2.89 -1.33
C GLN A 97 8.17 2.18 -1.88
N ALA A 98 8.56 2.45 -3.13
CA ALA A 98 9.73 1.87 -3.77
C ALA A 98 11.07 2.25 -3.08
N GLY A 99 11.10 3.40 -2.41
CA GLY A 99 12.25 3.91 -1.69
C GLY A 99 12.49 3.30 -0.31
N LEU A 100 11.48 2.70 0.32
CA LEU A 100 11.58 2.17 1.69
C LEU A 100 12.79 1.22 1.91
N PRO A 101 13.10 0.26 1.02
CA PRO A 101 14.22 -0.66 1.21
C PRO A 101 15.61 0.02 1.17
N ARG A 102 15.68 1.27 0.71
CA ARG A 102 16.91 2.08 0.62
C ARG A 102 17.17 2.87 1.91
N LEU A 103 16.21 2.90 2.84
CA LEU A 103 16.34 3.63 4.09
C LEU A 103 17.21 2.90 5.13
N PRO A 104 17.90 3.63 6.02
CA PRO A 104 18.64 3.04 7.15
C PRO A 104 17.67 2.46 8.19
N ASP A 105 18.14 1.47 8.97
CA ASP A 105 17.34 0.75 9.97
C ASP A 105 16.65 1.68 10.97
N ALA A 106 17.30 2.78 11.38
CA ALA A 106 16.72 3.75 12.30
C ALA A 106 15.43 4.38 11.76
N ARG A 107 15.37 4.69 10.46
CA ARG A 107 14.15 5.24 9.81
C ARG A 107 13.08 4.16 9.66
N LEU A 108 13.46 2.92 9.36
CA LEU A 108 12.52 1.81 9.28
C LEU A 108 11.93 1.45 10.65
N ALA A 109 12.71 1.57 11.73
CA ALA A 109 12.22 1.41 13.09
C ALA A 109 11.22 2.51 13.48
N GLN A 110 11.43 3.76 13.06
CA GLN A 110 10.43 4.83 13.21
C GLN A 110 9.15 4.51 12.43
N ARG A 111 9.28 4.04 11.19
CA ARG A 111 8.13 3.60 10.39
C ARG A 111 7.36 2.47 11.05
N LEU A 112 8.06 1.51 11.67
CA LEU A 112 7.45 0.41 12.40
C LEU A 112 6.55 0.91 13.55
N VAL A 113 6.98 1.96 14.28
CA VAL A 113 6.16 2.61 15.32
C VAL A 113 4.89 3.21 14.72
N LEU A 114 5.00 3.94 13.60
CA LEU A 114 3.83 4.52 12.93
C LEU A 114 2.88 3.45 12.40
N MET A 115 3.41 2.40 11.77
CA MET A 115 2.61 1.26 11.31
C MET A 115 1.84 0.59 12.46
N SER A 116 2.46 0.46 13.65
CA SER A 116 1.75 -0.04 14.82
C SER A 116 0.58 0.84 15.23
N LYS A 117 0.69 2.17 15.09
CA LYS A 117 -0.42 3.10 15.37
C LYS A 117 -1.51 3.00 14.31
N LEU A 118 -1.14 2.96 13.03
CA LEU A 118 -2.06 2.82 11.91
C LEU A 118 -2.90 1.55 12.04
N VAL A 119 -2.25 0.40 12.20
CA VAL A 119 -2.92 -0.91 12.30
C VAL A 119 -3.77 -1.03 13.58
N ALA A 120 -3.36 -0.39 14.69
CA ALA A 120 -4.16 -0.34 15.91
C ALA A 120 -5.42 0.52 15.76
N SER A 121 -5.36 1.60 14.97
CA SER A 121 -6.48 2.51 14.72
C SER A 121 -7.46 2.02 13.65
N MET A 122 -7.03 1.05 12.83
CA MET A 122 -7.80 0.56 11.69
C MET A 122 -9.03 -0.23 12.17
N PRO A 123 -10.24 0.05 11.65
CA PRO A 123 -11.42 -0.76 11.90
C PRO A 123 -11.21 -2.24 11.54
N ASP A 124 -11.93 -3.14 12.22
CA ASP A 124 -11.83 -4.58 11.97
C ASP A 124 -12.14 -4.96 10.52
N ALA A 125 -13.13 -4.32 9.91
CA ALA A 125 -13.49 -4.55 8.51
C ALA A 125 -12.31 -4.20 7.57
N ASP A 126 -11.73 -3.02 7.74
CA ASP A 126 -10.61 -2.53 6.93
C ASP A 126 -9.35 -3.37 7.12
N CYS A 127 -9.08 -3.79 8.35
CA CYS A 127 -7.95 -4.66 8.68
C CYS A 127 -8.12 -6.06 8.06
N ARG A 128 -9.33 -6.61 8.06
CA ARG A 128 -9.64 -7.86 7.34
C ARG A 128 -9.48 -7.69 5.83
N THR A 129 -9.91 -6.57 5.26
CA THR A 129 -9.77 -6.28 3.82
C THR A 129 -8.31 -6.20 3.42
N THR A 130 -7.51 -5.36 4.07
CA THR A 130 -6.09 -5.16 3.74
C THR A 130 -5.24 -6.41 3.96
N SER A 131 -5.66 -7.31 4.84
CA SER A 131 -4.97 -8.57 5.09
C SER A 131 -5.19 -9.65 4.03
N ARG A 132 -6.09 -9.42 3.05
CA ARG A 132 -6.34 -10.36 1.95
C ARG A 132 -5.31 -10.16 0.84
N PRO A 133 -4.66 -11.24 0.35
CA PRO A 133 -3.73 -11.13 -0.79
C PRO A 133 -4.38 -10.54 -2.05
N ALA A 134 -5.67 -10.85 -2.28
CA ALA A 134 -6.43 -10.40 -3.43
C ALA A 134 -7.19 -9.08 -3.22
N ALA A 135 -6.85 -8.31 -2.18
CA ALA A 135 -7.44 -6.99 -2.02
C ALA A 135 -7.09 -6.10 -3.22
N ASP A 136 -8.05 -5.26 -3.62
CA ASP A 136 -7.82 -4.27 -4.67
C ASP A 136 -6.79 -3.22 -4.20
N ALA A 137 -5.98 -2.72 -5.13
CA ALA A 137 -4.91 -1.78 -4.81
C ALA A 137 -5.47 -0.41 -4.37
N ALA A 138 -6.53 0.08 -5.02
CA ALA A 138 -7.18 1.33 -4.66
C ALA A 138 -7.84 1.20 -3.28
N ASP A 139 -8.46 0.06 -2.97
CA ASP A 139 -8.99 -0.20 -1.63
C ASP A 139 -7.90 -0.19 -0.55
N ARG A 140 -6.76 -0.84 -0.81
CA ARG A 140 -5.62 -0.81 0.13
C ARG A 140 -5.12 0.62 0.34
N GLN A 141 -5.00 1.40 -0.73
CA GLN A 141 -4.52 2.77 -0.65
C GLN A 141 -5.52 3.66 0.11
N ARG A 142 -6.81 3.56 -0.19
CA ARG A 142 -7.87 4.29 0.54
C ARG A 142 -7.85 3.95 2.02
N ILE A 143 -7.81 2.66 2.38
CA ILE A 143 -7.75 2.23 3.79
C ILE A 143 -6.49 2.74 4.49
N LEU A 144 -5.35 2.75 3.79
CA LEU A 144 -4.11 3.31 4.31
C LEU A 144 -4.24 4.81 4.55
N ASN A 145 -4.82 5.56 3.61
CA ASN A 145 -5.10 6.98 3.77
C ASN A 145 -6.06 7.24 4.94
N ASP A 146 -7.15 6.48 5.05
CA ASP A 146 -8.08 6.57 6.19
C ASP A 146 -7.37 6.34 7.53
N ALA A 147 -6.42 5.40 7.58
CA ALA A 147 -5.61 5.17 8.78
C ALA A 147 -4.62 6.31 9.06
N ILE A 148 -3.97 6.87 8.02
CA ILE A 148 -3.06 8.02 8.15
C ILE A 148 -3.83 9.26 8.63
N GLY A 149 -5.04 9.50 8.11
CA GLY A 149 -5.91 10.60 8.52
C GLY A 149 -6.31 10.58 10.00
N ARG A 150 -6.21 9.41 10.66
CA ARG A 150 -6.46 9.25 12.10
C ARG A 150 -5.23 9.49 12.98
N LEU A 151 -4.05 9.69 12.39
CA LEU A 151 -2.85 10.03 13.16
C LEU A 151 -2.97 11.43 13.77
N ASN A 152 -2.34 11.62 14.94
CA ASN A 152 -2.15 12.96 15.47
C ASN A 152 -1.17 13.76 14.59
N ARG A 153 -1.09 15.08 14.82
CA ARG A 153 -0.23 15.98 14.04
C ARG A 153 1.24 15.57 13.98
N GLN A 154 1.82 15.13 15.09
CA GLN A 154 3.22 14.73 15.14
C GLN A 154 3.46 13.45 14.31
N ASP A 155 2.59 12.46 14.46
CA ASP A 155 2.71 11.18 13.77
C ASP A 155 2.44 11.32 12.26
N ALA A 156 1.49 12.16 11.86
CA ALA A 156 1.24 12.47 10.46
C ALA A 156 2.45 13.16 9.80
N ALA A 157 3.02 14.17 10.46
CA ALA A 157 4.24 14.82 9.98
C ALA A 157 5.41 13.84 9.86
N GLN A 158 5.57 12.93 10.84
CA GLN A 158 6.63 11.92 10.81
C GLN A 158 6.41 10.88 9.70
N TRP A 159 5.15 10.50 9.44
CA TRP A 159 4.81 9.59 8.33
C TRP A 159 5.28 10.16 7.00
N PHE A 160 4.97 11.43 6.73
CA PHE A 160 5.34 12.10 5.50
C PHE A 160 6.83 12.48 5.43
N ASP A 161 7.51 12.74 6.55
CA ASP A 161 8.98 12.88 6.59
C ASP A 161 9.69 11.59 6.14
N ILE A 162 9.22 10.44 6.63
CA ILE A 162 9.77 9.13 6.22
C ILE A 162 9.45 8.84 4.75
N SER A 163 8.24 9.15 4.29
CA SER A 163 7.85 9.00 2.88
C SER A 163 8.70 9.87 1.96
N LEU A 164 8.97 11.12 2.34
CA LEU A 164 9.86 12.01 1.61
C LEU A 164 11.30 11.48 1.56
N ALA A 165 11.82 11.00 2.69
CA ALA A 165 13.16 10.40 2.75
C ALA A 165 13.26 9.18 1.83
N ALA A 166 12.22 8.34 1.78
CA ALA A 166 12.16 7.19 0.89
C ALA A 166 12.11 7.60 -0.58
N ALA A 167 11.22 8.54 -0.94
CA ALA A 167 11.12 9.05 -2.31
C ALA A 167 12.44 9.66 -2.77
N ARG A 168 13.11 10.46 -1.93
CA ARG A 168 14.44 11.00 -2.21
C ARG A 168 15.49 9.91 -2.39
N ALA A 169 15.53 8.90 -1.52
CA ALA A 169 16.46 7.78 -1.68
C ALA A 169 16.26 7.04 -3.02
N MET A 170 15.02 6.97 -3.52
CA MET A 170 14.71 6.43 -4.85
C MET A 170 15.21 7.35 -5.96
N LEU A 171 14.96 8.66 -5.89
CA LEU A 171 15.45 9.67 -6.84
C LEU A 171 16.98 9.77 -6.87
N ASP A 172 17.63 9.63 -5.72
CA ASP A 172 19.09 9.57 -5.54
C ASP A 172 19.68 8.25 -6.07
N LYS A 173 18.84 7.26 -6.38
CA LYS A 173 19.25 5.88 -6.71
C LYS A 173 20.14 5.27 -5.62
N SER A 174 19.89 5.63 -4.35
CA SER A 174 20.60 5.08 -3.19
C SER A 174 20.49 3.56 -3.17
N PRO A 175 21.53 2.77 -2.84
CA PRO A 175 21.47 1.32 -2.93
C PRO A 175 20.37 0.72 -2.05
N VAL A 176 19.75 -0.38 -2.50
CA VAL A 176 18.87 -1.18 -1.65
C VAL A 176 19.73 -1.87 -0.59
N ILE A 177 19.32 -1.77 0.68
CA ILE A 177 19.98 -2.47 1.77
C ILE A 177 19.21 -3.79 2.00
N PRO A 178 19.84 -4.96 1.78
CA PRO A 178 19.16 -6.24 1.83
C PRO A 178 18.66 -6.56 3.24
N ALA A 179 17.52 -7.25 3.31
CA ALA A 179 17.00 -7.77 4.57
C ALA A 179 17.80 -9.00 5.01
N ASP A 180 18.06 -9.11 6.31
CA ASP A 180 18.52 -10.36 6.92
C ASP A 180 17.30 -11.23 7.20
N HIS A 181 16.93 -12.05 6.22
CA HIS A 181 15.78 -12.96 6.31
C HIS A 181 15.88 -13.93 7.49
N GLY A 182 17.10 -14.33 7.89
CA GLY A 182 17.33 -15.20 9.04
C GLY A 182 17.00 -14.50 10.35
N ALA A 183 17.51 -13.28 10.54
CA ALA A 183 17.19 -12.46 11.70
C ALA A 183 15.70 -12.04 11.74
N ALA A 184 15.08 -11.76 10.59
CA ALA A 184 13.65 -11.47 10.50
C ALA A 184 12.79 -12.68 10.87
N THR A 185 13.14 -13.89 10.39
CA THR A 185 12.47 -15.13 10.79
C THR A 185 12.63 -15.38 12.29
N ALA A 186 13.84 -15.18 12.83
CA ALA A 186 14.11 -15.31 14.26
C ALA A 186 13.38 -14.26 15.10
N ALA A 187 13.08 -13.09 14.54
CA ALA A 187 12.25 -12.05 15.16
C ALA A 187 10.78 -12.50 15.24
N LEU A 188 10.23 -13.07 14.16
CA LEU A 188 8.87 -13.61 14.14
C LEU A 188 8.68 -14.73 15.17
N GLU A 189 9.68 -15.61 15.33
CA GLU A 189 9.61 -16.67 16.34
C GLU A 189 9.65 -16.12 17.77
N ARG A 190 10.45 -15.07 18.03
CA ARG A 190 10.43 -14.37 19.32
C ARG A 190 9.08 -13.74 19.61
N ILE A 191 8.46 -13.11 18.61
CA ILE A 191 7.10 -12.58 18.76
C ILE A 191 6.12 -13.70 19.08
N ALA A 192 6.17 -14.83 18.35
CA ALA A 192 5.30 -15.97 18.63
C ALA A 192 5.50 -16.51 20.07
N GLN A 193 6.73 -16.53 20.58
CA GLN A 193 7.01 -16.96 21.95
C GLN A 193 6.43 -16.03 23.02
N GLN A 194 6.25 -14.74 22.72
CA GLN A 194 5.61 -13.76 23.60
C GLN A 194 4.07 -13.89 23.65
N LEU A 195 3.49 -14.65 22.72
CA LEU A 195 2.05 -14.93 22.70
C LEU A 195 1.70 -16.14 23.59
N PRO A 196 0.44 -16.22 24.07
CA PRO A 196 -0.06 -17.41 24.74
C PRO A 196 0.23 -18.69 23.92
N PRO A 197 0.61 -19.81 24.55
CA PRO A 197 1.01 -21.03 23.83
C PRO A 197 0.00 -21.52 22.78
N GLN A 198 -1.29 -21.37 23.06
CA GLN A 198 -2.38 -21.74 22.15
C GLN A 198 -2.48 -20.86 20.90
N ASP A 199 -2.00 -19.62 20.95
CA ASP A 199 -2.11 -18.64 19.87
C ASP A 199 -0.91 -18.68 18.91
N ARG A 200 0.20 -19.34 19.29
CA ARG A 200 1.44 -19.34 18.51
C ARG A 200 1.27 -19.98 17.13
N PRO A 201 0.65 -21.17 16.98
CA PRO A 201 0.45 -21.77 15.66
C PRO A 201 -0.46 -20.91 14.79
N ARG A 202 -1.53 -20.34 15.39
CA ARG A 202 -2.47 -19.43 14.71
C ARG A 202 -1.75 -18.19 14.18
N PHE A 203 -0.90 -17.56 14.99
CA PHE A 203 -0.09 -16.40 14.59
C PHE A 203 0.87 -16.74 13.45
N LEU A 204 1.65 -17.82 13.59
CA LEU A 204 2.63 -18.20 12.58
C LEU A 204 1.98 -18.56 11.24
N THR A 205 0.85 -19.27 11.26
CA THR A 205 0.07 -19.57 10.04
C THR A 205 -0.46 -18.29 9.40
N ALA A 206 -1.02 -17.37 10.18
CA ALA A 206 -1.58 -16.13 9.67
C ALA A 206 -0.51 -15.21 9.03
N ILE A 207 0.72 -15.20 9.58
CA ILE A 207 1.82 -14.37 9.04
C ILE A 207 2.55 -15.04 7.87
N ARG A 208 2.85 -16.35 7.97
CA ARG A 208 3.64 -17.06 6.95
C ARG A 208 2.80 -17.48 5.73
N THR A 209 1.51 -17.75 5.95
CA THR A 209 0.59 -18.21 4.91
C THR A 209 -0.74 -17.43 4.96
N PRO A 210 -0.72 -16.10 4.78
CA PRO A 210 -1.90 -15.26 4.94
C PRO A 210 -3.03 -15.65 3.98
N ALA A 211 -2.72 -16.16 2.79
CA ALA A 211 -3.70 -16.63 1.82
C ALA A 211 -4.53 -17.83 2.30
N ALA A 212 -3.99 -18.63 3.23
CA ALA A 212 -4.62 -19.82 3.77
C ALA A 212 -5.31 -19.58 5.13
N ALA A 213 -5.12 -18.41 5.73
CA ALA A 213 -5.68 -18.06 7.03
C ALA A 213 -7.02 -17.32 6.88
N ALA A 214 -7.86 -17.40 7.91
CA ALA A 214 -9.10 -16.63 7.94
C ALA A 214 -8.76 -15.11 7.99
N PRO A 215 -9.51 -14.22 7.30
CA PRO A 215 -9.24 -12.78 7.32
C PRO A 215 -9.22 -12.15 8.73
N ALA A 216 -9.98 -12.72 9.66
CA ALA A 216 -9.96 -12.29 11.06
C ALA A 216 -8.64 -12.65 11.76
N ASP A 217 -8.05 -13.81 11.44
CA ASP A 217 -6.78 -14.26 11.99
C ASP A 217 -5.61 -13.46 11.44
N THR A 218 -5.61 -13.16 10.15
CA THR A 218 -4.59 -12.30 9.52
C THR A 218 -4.64 -10.89 10.07
N CYS A 219 -5.84 -10.32 10.26
CA CYS A 219 -5.98 -9.02 10.93
C CYS A 219 -5.45 -9.05 12.37
N TRP A 220 -5.88 -10.02 13.18
CA TRP A 220 -5.39 -10.18 14.56
C TRP A 220 -3.88 -10.37 14.62
N ALA A 221 -3.33 -11.22 13.75
CA ALA A 221 -1.90 -11.49 13.70
C ALA A 221 -1.10 -10.27 13.23
N THR A 222 -1.62 -9.46 12.31
CA THR A 222 -0.98 -8.22 11.88
C THR A 222 -0.91 -7.21 13.02
N ARG A 223 -2.00 -7.03 13.78
CA ARG A 223 -2.00 -6.21 15.01
C ARG A 223 -1.00 -6.72 16.03
N ALA A 224 -1.00 -8.03 16.31
CA ALA A 224 -0.06 -8.65 17.24
C ALA A 224 1.39 -8.48 16.77
N LEU A 225 1.67 -8.68 15.49
CA LEU A 225 2.99 -8.51 14.87
C LEU A 225 3.53 -7.11 15.15
N TYR A 226 2.81 -6.06 14.77
CA TYR A 226 3.28 -4.70 14.97
C TYR A 226 3.41 -4.31 16.45
N GLN A 227 2.46 -4.73 17.29
CA GLN A 227 2.51 -4.44 18.74
C GLN A 227 3.71 -5.12 19.44
N GLN A 228 3.98 -6.39 19.13
CA GLN A 228 5.09 -7.12 19.75
C GLN A 228 6.44 -6.77 19.12
N ALA A 229 6.49 -6.39 17.85
CA ALA A 229 7.72 -5.96 17.18
C ALA A 229 8.39 -4.77 17.89
N LEU A 230 7.60 -3.87 18.48
CA LEU A 230 8.11 -2.73 19.26
C LEU A 230 8.82 -3.13 20.56
N LYS A 231 8.66 -4.38 21.02
CA LYS A 231 9.31 -4.91 22.23
C LYS A 231 10.58 -5.70 21.93
N LEU A 232 10.88 -5.95 20.66
CA LEU A 232 12.09 -6.67 20.27
C LEU A 232 13.32 -5.81 20.46
N ASP A 233 14.41 -6.38 20.96
CA ASP A 233 15.71 -5.70 21.00
C ASP A 233 16.40 -5.73 19.63
N ALA A 234 17.50 -4.99 19.52
CA ALA A 234 18.45 -5.19 18.43
C ALA A 234 19.07 -6.61 18.52
N PRO A 235 19.36 -7.27 17.38
CA PRO A 235 19.15 -6.80 16.00
C PRO A 235 17.73 -7.07 15.45
N TYR A 236 16.90 -7.81 16.18
CA TYR A 236 15.64 -8.37 15.68
C TYR A 236 14.61 -7.33 15.25
N ARG A 237 14.48 -6.21 15.98
CA ARG A 237 13.56 -5.13 15.59
C ARG A 237 13.92 -4.52 14.24
N ALA A 238 15.22 -4.25 14.03
CA ALA A 238 15.72 -3.66 12.79
C ALA A 238 15.54 -4.63 11.61
N ALA A 239 15.92 -5.90 11.81
CA ALA A 239 15.74 -6.93 10.79
C ALA A 239 14.27 -7.08 10.36
N LEU A 240 13.34 -7.13 11.32
CA LEU A 240 11.91 -7.23 11.03
C LEU A 240 11.37 -5.97 10.33
N ALA A 241 11.75 -4.77 10.77
CA ALA A 241 11.33 -3.53 10.12
C ALA A 241 11.80 -3.46 8.66
N ARG A 242 13.02 -3.97 8.39
CA ARG A 242 13.58 -4.07 7.04
C ARG A 242 12.86 -5.08 6.16
N GLU A 243 12.55 -6.26 6.70
CA GLU A 243 11.77 -7.28 5.99
C GLU A 243 10.41 -6.71 5.56
N LEU A 244 9.68 -6.09 6.49
CA LEU A 244 8.38 -5.49 6.22
C LEU A 244 8.44 -4.37 5.18
N ALA A 245 9.52 -3.59 5.17
CA ALA A 245 9.75 -2.57 4.15
C ALA A 245 10.08 -3.18 2.77
N ALA A 246 10.81 -4.28 2.73
CA ALA A 246 11.17 -4.97 1.49
C ALA A 246 9.93 -5.59 0.79
N THR A 247 8.94 -6.02 1.57
CA THR A 247 7.69 -6.63 1.08
C THR A 247 6.55 -5.65 0.84
N ALA A 248 6.73 -4.35 1.10
CA ALA A 248 5.68 -3.32 0.97
C ALA A 248 5.39 -2.89 -0.48
N ARG A 249 5.51 -3.83 -1.44
CA ARG A 249 5.37 -3.59 -2.88
C ARG A 249 4.01 -3.99 -3.41
#